data_AF-A0AB36BC70-F1
#
_entry.id   AF-A0AB36BC70-F1
#
_cell.length_a   1.000
_cell.length_b   1.000
_cell.length_c   1.000
_cell.angle_alpha   90.00
_cell.angle_beta   90.00
_cell.angle_gamma   90.00
#
_symmetry.space_group_name_H-M   'P 1'
#
loop_
_entity.id
_entity.type
_entity.pdbx_description
1 polymer ?
#
loop_
_entity_poly.entity_id
_entity_poly.type
_entity_poly.pdbx_seq_one_letter_code
_entity_poly.pdbx_strand_id
1 'polypeptide(L)'
;MIKKLQKKYALSEQGAKDLIKGCLACVLQNLSFMFPVGLLYYLVSDLMNGGVPGGKIPFYVAGCVVCIGLILLTTFFQYNATYFATYKESGIRRITLAEHLRKIPLSFFGKKDLADLTSTIMADCTFLEQSFSHFIPELAGSIISTVLISIGLLFTDWRMALAALWVLPVAFAIVGFSAKIQENLNQKAMDVKMACADGIQECIETVRDLKANNAEQAYLKGLEKKIRAVEHRSILNEFGLA
;
A
#
# COMPACT_ATOMS: atom_id res chain seq x y z
N MET A 1 2.75 -22.51 5.64
CA MET A 1 2.58 -21.10 5.20
C MET A 1 2.10 -20.20 6.34
N ILE A 2 1.02 -20.56 7.03
CA ILE A 2 0.41 -19.76 8.12
C ILE A 2 1.44 -19.33 9.18
N LYS A 3 2.24 -20.25 9.74
CA LYS A 3 3.30 -19.92 10.72
C LYS A 3 4.39 -18.96 10.20
N LYS A 4 4.69 -18.97 8.90
CA LYS A 4 5.65 -18.01 8.28
C LYS A 4 5.03 -16.63 8.12
N LEU A 5 3.74 -16.56 7.74
CA LEU A 5 2.99 -15.30 7.68
C LEU A 5 2.81 -14.69 9.07
N GLN A 6 2.45 -15.50 10.08
CA GLN A 6 2.39 -15.07 11.48
C GLN A 6 3.73 -14.50 11.95
N LYS A 7 4.85 -15.15 11.63
CA LYS A 7 6.19 -14.68 12.06
C LYS A 7 6.68 -13.45 11.30
N LYS A 8 6.37 -13.33 10.01
CA LYS A 8 6.82 -12.22 9.16
C LYS A 8 5.96 -10.95 9.29
N TYR A 9 4.66 -11.13 9.54
CA TYR A 9 3.67 -10.05 9.58
C TYR A 9 3.04 -9.85 10.97
N ALA A 10 3.51 -10.57 12.00
CA ALA A 10 2.98 -10.52 13.36
C ALA A 10 1.45 -10.70 13.46
N LEU A 11 0.89 -11.54 12.59
CA LEU A 11 -0.55 -11.80 12.48
C LEU A 11 -1.02 -12.87 13.46
N SER A 12 -2.29 -12.80 13.88
CA SER A 12 -2.95 -13.90 14.58
C SER A 12 -3.13 -15.11 13.64
N GLU A 13 -3.44 -16.29 14.18
CA GLU A 13 -3.73 -17.47 13.36
C GLU A 13 -4.95 -17.29 12.45
N GLN A 14 -5.91 -16.49 12.90
CA GLN A 14 -7.13 -16.18 12.17
C GLN A 14 -6.83 -15.21 11.03
N GLY A 15 -6.08 -14.14 11.31
CA GLY A 15 -5.69 -13.14 10.30
C GLY A 15 -4.80 -13.69 9.20
N ALA A 16 -3.91 -14.64 9.53
CA ALA A 16 -3.13 -15.33 8.52
C ALA A 16 -3.99 -16.22 7.59
N LYS A 17 -5.08 -16.81 8.09
CA LYS A 17 -6.02 -17.58 7.26
C LYS A 17 -6.90 -16.67 6.42
N ASP A 18 -7.37 -15.57 6.98
CA ASP A 18 -8.24 -14.63 6.29
C ASP A 18 -7.48 -13.82 5.23
N LEU A 19 -6.20 -13.49 5.47
CA LEU A 19 -5.32 -12.92 4.45
C LEU A 19 -5.15 -13.84 3.24
N ILE A 20 -4.98 -15.15 3.45
CA ILE A 20 -4.89 -16.12 2.35
C ILE A 20 -6.20 -16.17 1.56
N LYS A 21 -7.35 -16.15 2.23
CA LYS A 21 -8.67 -16.10 1.57
C LYS A 21 -8.84 -14.80 0.78
N GLY A 22 -8.43 -13.66 1.35
CA GLY A 22 -8.43 -12.36 0.67
C GLY A 22 -7.58 -12.38 -0.60
N CYS A 23 -6.36 -12.92 -0.54
CA CYS A 23 -5.51 -13.11 -1.71
C CYS A 23 -6.18 -13.99 -2.78
N LEU A 24 -6.75 -15.13 -2.39
CA LEU A 24 -7.44 -16.03 -3.32
C LEU A 24 -8.68 -15.37 -3.95
N ALA A 25 -9.45 -14.62 -3.17
CA ALA A 25 -10.60 -13.88 -3.67
C ALA A 25 -10.19 -12.78 -4.66
N CYS A 26 -9.08 -12.09 -4.41
CA CYS A 26 -8.51 -11.12 -5.34
C CYS A 26 -8.04 -11.77 -6.65
N VAL A 27 -7.38 -12.95 -6.58
CA VAL A 27 -7.04 -13.72 -7.79
C VAL A 27 -8.28 -14.10 -8.59
N LEU A 28 -9.34 -14.57 -7.91
CA LEU A 28 -10.60 -14.94 -8.55
C LEU A 28 -11.29 -13.75 -9.21
N GLN A 29 -11.28 -12.58 -8.58
CA GLN A 29 -11.82 -11.35 -9.17
C GLN A 29 -11.01 -10.91 -10.39
N ASN A 30 -9.68 -10.90 -10.30
CA ASN A 30 -8.82 -10.57 -11.44
C ASN A 30 -9.03 -11.53 -12.62
N LEU A 31 -9.24 -12.83 -12.34
CA LEU A 31 -9.54 -13.82 -13.36
C LEU A 31 -10.96 -13.63 -13.95
N SER A 32 -11.93 -13.24 -13.12
CA SER A 32 -13.29 -12.88 -13.55
C SER A 32 -13.27 -11.79 -14.63
N PHE A 33 -12.40 -10.79 -14.49
CA PHE A 33 -12.24 -9.73 -15.49
C PHE A 33 -11.68 -10.20 -16.84
N MET A 34 -11.10 -11.40 -16.93
CA MET A 34 -10.67 -11.95 -18.23
C MET A 34 -11.82 -12.46 -19.08
N PHE A 35 -12.92 -12.91 -18.48
CA PHE A 35 -14.06 -13.47 -19.24
C PHE A 35 -14.69 -12.42 -20.18
N PRO A 36 -14.94 -11.17 -19.75
CA PRO A 36 -15.34 -10.08 -20.66
C PRO A 36 -14.36 -9.85 -21.81
N VAL A 37 -13.06 -9.90 -21.55
CA VAL A 37 -12.01 -9.68 -22.58
C VAL A 37 -12.05 -10.79 -23.63
N GLY A 38 -12.22 -12.05 -23.21
CA GLY A 38 -12.41 -13.17 -24.13
C GLY A 38 -13.68 -13.03 -24.97
N LEU A 39 -14.78 -12.61 -24.35
CA LEU A 39 -16.05 -12.37 -25.06
C LEU A 39 -15.92 -11.25 -26.10
N LEU A 40 -15.17 -10.19 -25.76
CA LEU A 40 -14.85 -9.09 -26.66
C LEU A 40 -13.98 -9.57 -27.83
N TYR A 41 -12.98 -10.42 -27.58
CA TYR A 41 -12.15 -11.01 -28.65
C TYR A 41 -13.00 -11.77 -29.68
N TYR A 42 -13.93 -12.62 -29.23
CA TYR A 42 -14.84 -13.35 -30.13
C TYR A 42 -15.75 -12.40 -30.91
N LEU A 43 -16.29 -11.37 -30.24
CA LEU A 43 -17.18 -10.39 -30.89
C LEU A 43 -16.44 -9.62 -31.99
N VAL A 44 -15.21 -9.16 -31.71
CA VAL A 44 -14.38 -8.46 -32.71
C VAL A 44 -14.03 -9.39 -33.86
N SER A 45 -13.66 -10.65 -33.57
CA SER A 45 -13.37 -11.64 -34.60
C SER A 45 -14.57 -11.93 -35.52
N ASP A 46 -15.78 -12.04 -34.95
CA ASP A 46 -17.00 -12.23 -35.74
C ASP A 46 -17.33 -10.98 -36.58
N LEU A 47 -17.12 -9.79 -36.03
CA LEU A 47 -17.34 -8.54 -36.76
C LEU A 47 -16.38 -8.40 -37.94
N MET A 48 -15.11 -8.78 -37.77
CA MET A 48 -14.10 -8.80 -38.83
C MET A 48 -14.39 -9.82 -39.93
N ASN A 49 -15.11 -10.90 -39.61
CA ASN A 49 -15.48 -11.96 -40.56
C ASN A 49 -16.77 -11.68 -41.36
N GLY A 50 -17.26 -10.43 -41.38
CA GLY A 50 -18.41 -10.03 -42.20
C GLY A 50 -19.69 -9.71 -41.42
N GLY A 51 -19.61 -9.56 -40.10
CA GLY A 51 -20.72 -9.13 -39.23
C GLY A 51 -21.18 -10.22 -38.27
N VAL A 52 -21.88 -9.80 -37.20
CA VAL A 52 -22.39 -10.72 -36.18
C VAL A 52 -23.55 -11.53 -36.76
N PRO A 53 -23.46 -12.87 -36.87
CA PRO A 53 -24.59 -13.70 -37.27
C PRO A 53 -25.75 -13.49 -36.29
N GLY A 54 -26.97 -13.27 -36.78
CA GLY A 54 -28.13 -12.94 -35.94
C GLY A 54 -28.41 -13.93 -34.81
N GLY A 55 -28.00 -15.20 -34.96
CA GLY A 55 -28.10 -16.23 -33.91
C GLY A 55 -27.08 -16.12 -32.78
N LYS A 56 -25.98 -15.36 -32.94
CA LYS A 56 -24.95 -15.16 -31.91
C LYS A 56 -25.19 -13.95 -31.02
N ILE A 57 -26.08 -13.03 -31.42
CA ILE A 57 -26.50 -11.87 -30.60
C ILE A 57 -27.00 -12.31 -29.21
N PRO A 58 -27.92 -13.29 -29.06
CA PRO A 58 -28.36 -13.73 -27.74
C PRO A 58 -27.24 -14.38 -26.92
N PHE A 59 -26.25 -15.02 -27.56
CA PHE A 59 -25.07 -15.57 -26.89
C PHE A 59 -24.20 -14.47 -26.28
N TYR A 60 -23.94 -13.38 -27.03
CA TYR A 60 -23.20 -12.23 -26.51
C TYR A 60 -23.94 -11.53 -25.36
N VAL A 61 -25.25 -11.32 -25.50
CA VAL A 61 -26.07 -10.69 -24.44
C VAL A 61 -26.09 -11.56 -23.18
N ALA A 62 -26.33 -12.87 -23.30
CA ALA A 62 -26.29 -13.80 -22.18
C ALA A 62 -24.90 -13.85 -21.54
N GLY A 63 -23.84 -13.88 -22.35
CA GLY A 63 -22.45 -13.85 -21.89
C GLY A 63 -22.12 -12.58 -21.11
N CYS A 64 -22.59 -11.40 -21.55
CA CYS A 64 -22.45 -10.15 -20.81
C CYS A 64 -23.15 -10.21 -19.44
N VAL A 65 -24.39 -10.71 -19.38
CA VAL A 65 -25.13 -10.85 -18.10
C VAL A 65 -24.41 -11.80 -17.14
N VAL A 66 -23.92 -12.94 -17.64
CA VAL A 66 -23.13 -13.89 -16.84
C VAL A 66 -21.84 -13.25 -16.34
N CYS A 67 -21.12 -12.52 -17.18
CA CYS A 67 -19.90 -11.82 -16.78
C CYS A 67 -20.17 -10.78 -15.69
N ILE A 68 -21.23 -9.98 -15.82
CA ILE A 68 -21.63 -9.01 -14.79
C ILE A 68 -21.96 -9.73 -13.48
N GLY A 69 -22.73 -10.82 -13.54
CA GLY A 69 -23.03 -11.64 -12.36
C GLY A 69 -21.78 -12.20 -11.69
N LEU A 70 -20.82 -12.71 -12.47
CA LEU A 70 -19.56 -13.27 -11.99
C LEU A 70 -18.68 -12.18 -11.36
N ILE A 71 -18.60 -11.00 -11.97
CA ILE A 71 -17.89 -9.84 -11.42
C ILE A 71 -18.50 -9.39 -10.09
N LEU A 72 -19.82 -9.24 -10.03
CA LEU A 72 -20.49 -8.83 -8.79
C LEU A 72 -20.29 -9.86 -7.67
N LEU A 73 -20.40 -11.15 -7.99
CA LEU A 73 -20.21 -12.23 -7.04
C LEU A 73 -18.76 -12.27 -6.54
N THR A 74 -17.78 -12.25 -7.44
CA THR A 74 -16.36 -12.26 -7.06
C THR A 74 -15.95 -11.01 -6.28
N THR A 75 -16.50 -9.84 -6.62
CA THR A 75 -16.31 -8.60 -5.87
C THR A 75 -16.93 -8.69 -4.49
N PHE A 76 -18.12 -9.29 -4.35
CA PHE A 76 -18.74 -9.52 -3.05
C PHE A 76 -17.91 -10.46 -2.17
N PHE A 77 -17.41 -11.56 -2.75
CA PHE A 77 -16.53 -12.49 -2.04
C PHE A 77 -15.20 -11.84 -1.62
N GLN A 78 -14.58 -11.06 -2.50
CA GLN A 78 -13.36 -10.33 -2.18
C GLN A 78 -13.62 -9.29 -1.09
N TYR A 79 -14.71 -8.54 -1.18
CA TYR A 79 -15.08 -7.56 -0.17
C TYR A 79 -15.28 -8.24 1.20
N ASN A 80 -16.05 -9.32 1.26
CA ASN A 80 -16.29 -10.03 2.50
C ASN A 80 -15.03 -10.73 3.05
N ALA A 81 -14.20 -11.31 2.19
CA ALA A 81 -12.98 -12.00 2.60
C ALA A 81 -11.87 -11.03 3.06
N THR A 82 -11.81 -9.83 2.47
CA THR A 82 -10.69 -8.91 2.66
C THR A 82 -11.04 -7.79 3.62
N TYR A 83 -12.22 -7.18 3.50
CA TYR A 83 -12.63 -6.05 4.34
C TYR A 83 -13.25 -6.54 5.65
N PHE A 84 -14.25 -7.42 5.59
CA PHE A 84 -14.99 -7.80 6.80
C PHE A 84 -14.12 -8.58 7.80
N ALA A 85 -13.28 -9.49 7.29
CA ALA A 85 -12.36 -10.26 8.12
C ALA A 85 -11.29 -9.37 8.77
N THR A 86 -10.69 -8.45 8.00
CA THR A 86 -9.63 -7.57 8.53
C THR A 86 -10.17 -6.53 9.50
N TYR A 87 -11.39 -6.02 9.27
CA TYR A 87 -12.04 -5.09 10.19
C TYR A 87 -12.33 -5.75 11.55
N LYS A 88 -12.82 -7.01 11.53
CA LYS A 88 -13.05 -7.79 12.76
C LYS A 88 -11.76 -8.05 13.53
N GLU A 89 -10.66 -8.33 12.81
CA GLU A 89 -9.36 -8.55 13.41
C GLU A 89 -8.75 -7.26 14.00
N SER A 90 -8.90 -6.13 13.31
CA SER A 90 -8.46 -4.82 13.82
C SER A 90 -9.14 -4.47 15.15
N GLY A 91 -10.45 -4.74 15.25
CA GLY A 91 -11.20 -4.55 16.49
C GLY A 91 -10.65 -5.39 17.65
N ILE A 92 -10.39 -6.68 17.43
CA ILE A 92 -9.83 -7.57 18.46
C ILE A 92 -8.42 -7.11 18.87
N ARG A 93 -7.58 -6.68 17.92
CA ARG A 93 -6.22 -6.18 18.21
C ARG A 93 -6.24 -4.87 19.00
N ARG A 94 -7.13 -3.93 18.67
CA ARG A 94 -7.30 -2.68 19.44
C ARG A 94 -7.74 -2.96 20.88
N ILE A 95 -8.71 -3.87 21.09
CA ILE A 95 -9.14 -4.28 22.43
C ILE A 95 -7.99 -4.94 23.21
N THR A 96 -7.24 -5.84 22.57
CA THR A 96 -6.12 -6.54 23.21
C THR A 96 -5.00 -5.58 23.60
N LEU A 97 -4.68 -4.60 22.74
CA LEU A 97 -3.69 -3.56 23.04
C LEU A 97 -4.15 -2.65 24.17
N ALA A 98 -5.42 -2.26 24.20
CA ALA A 98 -5.99 -1.49 25.29
C ALA A 98 -5.92 -2.26 26.63
N GLU A 99 -6.23 -3.56 26.62
CA GLU A 99 -6.08 -4.39 27.82
C GLU A 99 -4.63 -4.55 28.28
N HIS A 100 -3.68 -4.60 27.33
CA HIS A 100 -2.27 -4.70 27.65
C HIS A 100 -1.75 -3.38 28.23
N LEU A 101 -2.11 -2.25 27.63
CA LEU A 101 -1.82 -0.91 28.15
C LEU A 101 -2.35 -0.72 29.58
N ARG A 102 -3.54 -1.26 29.90
CA ARG A 102 -4.11 -1.22 31.26
C ARG A 102 -3.25 -1.94 32.32
N LYS A 103 -2.46 -2.94 31.92
CA LYS A 103 -1.64 -3.75 32.85
C LYS A 103 -0.24 -3.17 33.05
N ILE A 104 0.12 -2.11 32.34
CA ILE A 104 1.44 -1.49 32.46
C ILE A 104 1.51 -0.68 33.76
N PRO A 105 2.58 -0.85 34.58
CA PRO A 105 2.72 -0.13 35.84
C PRO A 105 2.85 1.38 35.61
N LEU A 106 2.24 2.19 36.49
CA LEU A 106 2.26 3.66 36.43
C LEU A 106 3.67 4.27 36.34
N SER A 107 4.67 3.58 36.90
CA SER A 107 6.10 3.92 36.81
C SER A 107 6.62 4.05 35.38
N PHE A 108 6.07 3.28 34.43
CA PHE A 108 6.41 3.39 33.00
C PHE A 108 5.86 4.69 32.39
N PHE A 109 4.66 5.10 32.80
CA PHE A 109 4.00 6.33 32.36
C PHE A 109 4.54 7.60 33.04
N GLY A 110 5.33 7.46 34.10
CA GLY A 110 6.08 8.57 34.69
C GLY A 110 7.33 8.97 33.90
N LYS A 111 7.77 8.16 32.92
CA LYS A 111 8.99 8.41 32.11
C LYS A 111 8.70 8.77 30.65
N LYS A 112 7.45 8.66 30.19
CA LYS A 112 7.02 8.87 28.79
C LYS A 112 5.60 9.41 28.78
N ASP A 113 5.31 10.34 27.86
CA ASP A 113 3.99 10.94 27.74
C ASP A 113 2.94 9.89 27.30
N LEU A 114 1.87 9.75 28.10
CA LEU A 114 0.79 8.76 27.91
C LEU A 114 0.03 8.99 26.60
N ALA A 115 -0.12 10.27 26.22
CA ALA A 115 -0.81 10.68 25.01
C ALA A 115 0.00 10.29 23.75
N ASP A 116 1.33 10.42 23.80
CA ASP A 116 2.22 10.05 22.68
C ASP A 116 2.28 8.53 22.48
N LEU A 117 2.35 7.74 23.56
CA LEU A 117 2.33 6.28 23.45
C LEU A 117 1.01 5.77 22.86
N THR A 118 -0.12 6.28 23.37
CA THR A 118 -1.43 5.82 22.93
C THR A 118 -1.74 6.25 21.50
N SER A 119 -1.40 7.49 21.13
CA SER A 119 -1.59 8.00 19.76
C SER A 119 -0.69 7.27 18.76
N THR A 120 0.58 7.02 19.09
CA THR A 120 1.52 6.26 18.24
C THR A 120 1.04 4.83 18.05
N ILE A 121 0.63 4.13 19.11
CA ILE A 121 0.15 2.74 19.02
C ILE A 121 -1.16 2.67 18.20
N MET A 122 -2.09 3.61 18.39
CA MET A 122 -3.33 3.68 17.61
C MET A 122 -3.09 3.99 16.13
N ALA A 123 -2.12 4.87 15.83
CA ALA A 123 -1.69 5.17 14.47
C ALA A 123 -1.08 3.92 13.80
N ASP A 124 -0.18 3.21 14.49
CA ASP A 124 0.43 1.96 14.02
C ASP A 124 -0.63 0.87 13.77
N CYS A 125 -1.63 0.75 14.65
CA CYS A 125 -2.75 -0.17 14.43
C CYS A 125 -3.51 0.14 13.15
N THR A 126 -3.77 1.42 12.89
CA THR A 126 -4.50 1.87 11.71
C THR A 126 -3.70 1.62 10.44
N PHE A 127 -2.38 1.88 10.49
CA PHE A 127 -1.47 1.58 9.38
C PHE A 127 -1.42 0.07 9.08
N LEU A 128 -1.34 -0.78 10.11
CA LEU A 128 -1.37 -2.22 9.93
C LEU A 128 -2.70 -2.71 9.37
N GLU A 129 -3.83 -2.17 9.84
CA GLU A 129 -5.16 -2.48 9.31
C GLU A 129 -5.25 -2.17 7.81
N GLN A 130 -4.83 -0.98 7.41
CA GLN A 130 -4.83 -0.57 6.00
C GLN A 130 -3.89 -1.45 5.16
N SER A 131 -2.70 -1.77 5.68
CA SER A 131 -1.73 -2.63 5.00
C SER A 131 -2.25 -4.05 4.77
N PHE A 132 -2.93 -4.64 5.75
CA PHE A 132 -3.49 -5.98 5.62
C PHE A 132 -4.82 -6.03 4.86
N SER A 133 -5.58 -4.94 4.83
CA SER A 133 -6.88 -4.90 4.15
C SER A 133 -6.78 -4.53 2.67
N HIS A 134 -5.92 -3.56 2.33
CA HIS A 134 -5.85 -3.04 0.96
C HIS A 134 -4.56 -3.49 0.27
N PHE A 135 -3.41 -3.22 0.88
CA PHE A 135 -2.15 -3.34 0.12
C PHE A 135 -1.68 -4.79 -0.06
N ILE A 136 -1.65 -5.60 1.00
CA ILE A 136 -1.04 -6.93 0.93
C ILE A 136 -1.89 -7.92 0.09
N PRO A 137 -3.21 -8.03 0.29
CA PRO A 137 -4.03 -8.95 -0.48
C PRO A 137 -4.11 -8.56 -1.95
N GLU A 138 -4.22 -7.27 -2.25
CA GLU A 138 -4.30 -6.76 -3.62
C GLU A 138 -2.98 -6.96 -4.37
N LEU A 139 -1.84 -6.67 -3.73
CA LEU A 139 -0.52 -6.89 -4.33
C LEU A 139 -0.25 -8.38 -4.58
N ALA A 140 -0.51 -9.23 -3.58
CA ALA A 140 -0.33 -10.68 -3.74
C ALA A 140 -1.29 -11.27 -4.79
N GLY A 141 -2.56 -10.86 -4.75
CA GLY A 141 -3.57 -11.27 -5.72
C GLY A 141 -3.21 -10.86 -7.14
N SER A 142 -2.76 -9.62 -7.33
CA SER A 142 -2.33 -9.07 -8.63
C SER A 142 -1.09 -9.76 -9.18
N ILE A 143 -0.10 -10.07 -8.34
CA ILE A 143 1.09 -10.82 -8.78
C ILE A 143 0.70 -12.23 -9.23
N ILE A 144 -0.08 -12.94 -8.41
CA ILE A 144 -0.50 -14.31 -8.72
C ILE A 144 -1.36 -14.35 -9.97
N SER A 145 -2.35 -13.45 -10.09
CA SER A 145 -3.19 -13.37 -11.29
C SER A 145 -2.34 -13.03 -12.51
N THR A 146 -1.47 -12.02 -12.44
CA THR A 146 -0.58 -11.66 -13.55
C THR A 146 0.24 -12.86 -14.03
N VAL A 147 0.83 -13.64 -13.12
CA VAL A 147 1.59 -14.85 -13.48
C VAL A 147 0.70 -15.90 -14.16
N LEU A 148 -0.48 -16.19 -13.61
CA LEU A 148 -1.42 -17.15 -14.20
C LEU A 148 -1.86 -16.73 -15.61
N ILE A 149 -2.20 -15.45 -15.77
CA ILE A 149 -2.59 -14.86 -17.06
C ILE A 149 -1.44 -14.94 -18.07
N SER A 150 -0.23 -14.62 -17.63
CA SER A 150 0.98 -14.68 -18.45
C SER A 150 1.26 -16.09 -18.96
N ILE A 151 1.10 -17.10 -18.10
CA ILE A 151 1.22 -18.50 -18.48
C ILE A 151 0.14 -18.89 -19.49
N GLY A 152 -1.12 -18.48 -19.28
CA GLY A 152 -2.21 -18.71 -20.23
C GLY A 152 -1.95 -18.07 -21.60
N LEU A 153 -1.36 -16.87 -21.62
CA LEU A 153 -1.01 -16.18 -22.86
C LEU A 153 0.14 -16.88 -23.59
N LEU A 154 1.15 -17.38 -22.87
CA LEU A 154 2.27 -18.15 -23.43
C LEU A 154 1.82 -19.43 -24.14
N PHE A 155 0.79 -20.10 -23.62
CA PHE A 155 0.18 -21.26 -24.28
C PHE A 155 -0.65 -20.90 -25.52
N THR A 156 -1.22 -19.69 -25.57
CA THR A 156 -2.04 -19.24 -26.70
C THR A 156 -1.16 -18.75 -27.85
N ASP A 157 -0.29 -17.78 -27.58
CA ASP A 157 0.69 -17.27 -28.53
C ASP A 157 1.90 -16.71 -27.77
N TRP A 158 3.02 -17.43 -27.85
CA TRP A 158 4.25 -17.06 -27.16
C TRP A 158 4.88 -15.76 -27.67
N ARG A 159 4.62 -15.36 -28.93
CA ARG A 159 5.15 -14.11 -29.51
C ARG A 159 4.43 -12.91 -28.94
N MET A 160 3.10 -12.97 -28.85
CA MET A 160 2.30 -11.94 -28.16
C MET A 160 2.64 -11.88 -26.67
N ALA A 161 2.83 -13.03 -26.03
CA ALA A 161 3.19 -13.09 -24.61
C ALA A 161 4.52 -12.41 -24.32
N LEU A 162 5.57 -12.70 -25.09
CA LEU A 162 6.86 -12.02 -24.94
C LEU A 162 6.75 -10.51 -25.19
N ALA A 163 5.97 -10.10 -26.19
CA ALA A 163 5.73 -8.68 -26.51
C ALA A 163 4.94 -7.93 -25.41
N ALA A 164 4.12 -8.61 -24.62
CA ALA A 164 3.46 -8.03 -23.45
C ALA A 164 4.33 -8.08 -22.18
N LEU A 165 5.08 -9.18 -21.99
CA LEU A 165 5.80 -9.45 -20.75
C LEU A 165 7.12 -8.71 -20.62
N TRP A 166 7.79 -8.32 -21.71
CA TRP A 166 9.08 -7.59 -21.62
C TRP A 166 8.95 -6.21 -20.94
N VAL A 167 7.75 -5.63 -20.88
CA VAL A 167 7.49 -4.38 -20.16
C VAL A 167 7.67 -4.55 -18.65
N LEU A 168 7.33 -5.73 -18.10
CA LEU A 168 7.47 -6.01 -16.67
C LEU A 168 8.91 -5.90 -16.15
N PRO A 169 9.93 -6.59 -16.71
CA PRO A 169 11.30 -6.48 -16.24
C PRO A 169 11.86 -5.07 -16.42
N VAL A 170 11.46 -4.35 -17.47
CA VAL A 170 11.86 -2.94 -17.67
C VAL A 170 11.27 -2.06 -16.57
N ALA A 171 9.98 -2.21 -16.25
CA ALA A 171 9.34 -1.49 -15.16
C ALA A 171 10.00 -1.81 -13.80
N PHE A 172 10.26 -3.09 -13.51
CA PHE A 172 10.96 -3.48 -12.28
C PHE A 172 12.38 -2.93 -12.20
N ALA A 173 13.11 -2.88 -13.32
CA ALA A 173 14.43 -2.27 -13.36
C ALA A 173 14.36 -0.77 -13.05
N ILE A 174 13.47 -0.03 -13.72
CA ILE A 174 13.29 1.42 -13.50
C ILE A 174 12.92 1.70 -12.04
N VAL A 175 11.94 0.97 -11.49
CA VAL A 175 11.52 1.13 -10.09
C VAL A 175 12.64 0.76 -9.13
N GLY A 176 13.38 -0.32 -9.38
CA GLY A 176 14.50 -0.75 -8.54
C GLY A 176 15.65 0.26 -8.50
N PHE A 177 16.02 0.83 -9.65
CA PHE A 177 17.05 1.87 -9.73
C PHE A 177 16.56 3.19 -9.12
N SER A 178 15.31 3.59 -9.39
CA SER A 178 14.71 4.81 -8.87
C SER A 178 14.56 4.75 -7.35
N ALA A 179 14.10 3.62 -6.78
CA ALA A 179 13.89 3.47 -5.35
C ALA A 179 15.13 3.81 -4.52
N LYS A 180 16.32 3.38 -4.97
CA LYS A 180 17.59 3.70 -4.28
C LYS A 180 17.91 5.20 -4.32
N ILE A 181 17.57 5.89 -5.41
CA ILE A 181 17.76 7.34 -5.53
C ILE A 181 16.74 8.06 -4.64
N GLN A 182 15.46 7.68 -4.71
CA GLN A 182 14.39 8.25 -3.90
C GLN A 182 14.66 8.09 -2.40
N GLU A 183 15.16 6.93 -1.97
CA GLU A 183 15.52 6.68 -0.57
C GLU A 183 16.65 7.61 -0.09
N ASN A 184 17.71 7.76 -0.89
CA ASN A 184 18.80 8.68 -0.57
C ASN A 184 18.36 10.15 -0.54
N LEU A 185 17.47 10.56 -1.46
CA LEU A 185 16.93 11.91 -1.47
C LEU A 185 16.05 12.17 -0.25
N ASN A 186 15.18 11.21 0.10
CA ASN A 186 14.31 11.28 1.27
C ASN A 186 15.08 11.28 2.59
N GLN A 187 16.13 10.46 2.75
CA GLN A 187 16.98 10.48 3.96
C GLN A 187 17.60 11.87 4.15
N LYS A 188 18.22 12.43 3.10
CA LYS A 188 18.80 13.78 3.17
C LYS A 188 17.75 14.86 3.44
N ALA A 189 16.53 14.72 2.93
CA ALA A 189 15.44 15.65 3.23
C ALA A 189 14.97 15.52 4.69
N MET A 190 14.92 14.31 5.22
CA MET A 190 14.58 14.03 6.61
C MET A 190 15.64 14.59 7.57
N ASP A 191 16.94 14.40 7.29
CA ASP A 191 18.04 14.91 8.12
C ASP A 191 17.96 16.43 8.31
N VAL A 192 17.70 17.17 7.23
CA VAL A 192 17.61 18.64 7.28
C VAL A 192 16.35 19.09 8.02
N LYS A 193 15.22 18.36 7.87
CA LYS A 193 14.00 18.61 8.65
C LYS A 193 14.22 18.36 10.15
N MET A 194 14.90 17.27 10.51
CA MET A 194 15.23 16.99 11.92
C MET A 194 16.16 18.05 12.50
N ALA A 195 17.23 18.44 11.79
CA ALA A 195 18.13 19.49 12.26
C ALA A 195 17.43 20.86 12.48
N CYS A 196 16.41 21.16 11.67
CA CYS A 196 15.57 22.34 11.85
C CYS A 196 14.65 22.20 13.07
N ALA A 197 13.98 21.05 13.23
CA ALA A 197 13.13 20.79 14.39
C ALA A 197 13.92 20.86 15.70
N ASP A 198 15.11 20.26 15.76
CA ASP A 198 16.02 20.33 16.90
C ASP A 198 16.44 21.77 17.20
N GLY A 199 16.71 22.58 16.17
CA GLY A 199 17.04 24.00 16.36
C GLY A 199 15.88 24.83 16.90
N ILE A 200 14.64 24.53 16.50
CA ILE A 200 13.45 25.18 17.05
C ILE A 200 13.27 24.76 18.52
N GLN A 201 13.42 23.47 18.81
CA GLN A 201 13.29 22.92 20.16
C GLN A 201 14.35 23.52 21.11
N GLU A 202 15.61 23.53 20.70
CA GLU A 202 16.72 24.14 21.46
C GLU A 202 16.46 25.64 21.69
N CYS A 203 15.94 26.37 20.69
CA CYS A 203 15.56 27.77 20.86
C CYS A 203 14.51 27.96 21.96
N ILE A 204 13.50 27.09 22.02
CA ILE A 204 12.41 27.15 23.00
C ILE A 204 12.93 26.85 24.40
N GLU A 205 13.76 25.81 24.54
CA GLU A 205 14.34 25.39 25.82
C GLU A 205 15.33 26.41 26.38
N THR A 206 16.13 27.03 25.52
CA THR A 206 17.22 27.97 25.90
C THR A 206 16.85 29.45 25.76
N VAL A 207 15.59 29.78 25.45
CA VAL A 207 15.16 31.17 25.17
C VAL A 207 15.51 32.16 26.30
N ARG A 208 15.45 31.70 27.56
CA ARG A 208 15.80 32.53 28.73
C ARG A 208 17.28 32.85 28.77
N ASP A 209 18.13 31.86 28.50
CA ASP A 209 19.59 32.02 28.49
C ASP A 209 20.06 32.85 27.30
N LEU A 210 19.42 32.66 26.13
CA LEU A 210 19.66 33.46 24.94
C LEU A 210 19.32 34.95 25.17
N LYS A 211 18.21 35.23 25.87
CA LYS A 211 17.82 36.60 26.24
C LYS A 211 18.73 37.20 27.31
N ALA A 212 19.10 36.43 28.33
CA ALA A 212 19.99 36.87 29.39
C ALA A 212 21.38 37.27 28.86
N ASN A 213 21.86 36.61 27.80
CA ASN A 213 23.15 36.88 27.17
C ASN A 213 23.08 37.81 25.94
N ASN A 214 21.91 38.38 25.62
CA ASN A 214 21.68 39.16 24.38
C ASN A 214 22.09 38.41 23.08
N ALA A 215 22.03 37.08 23.09
CA ALA A 215 22.46 36.22 21.98
C ALA A 215 21.31 35.80 21.04
N GLU A 216 20.07 36.23 21.32
CA GLU A 216 18.86 35.87 20.57
C GLU A 216 18.98 36.11 19.06
N GLN A 217 19.42 37.30 18.63
CA GLN A 217 19.54 37.59 17.19
C GLN A 217 20.59 36.72 16.48
N ALA A 218 21.70 36.41 17.16
CA ALA A 218 22.74 35.56 16.60
C ALA A 218 22.23 34.12 16.42
N TYR A 219 21.47 33.61 17.40
CA TYR A 219 20.87 32.28 17.34
C TYR A 219 19.78 32.20 16.26
N LEU A 220 18.88 33.19 16.19
CA LEU A 220 17.82 33.26 15.17
C LEU A 220 18.38 33.29 13.75
N LYS A 221 19.50 33.97 13.52
CA LYS A 221 20.20 33.95 12.21
C LYS A 221 20.73 32.56 11.86
N GLY A 222 21.18 31.79 12.85
CA GLY A 222 21.56 30.39 12.69
C GLY A 222 20.36 29.49 12.37
N LEU A 223 19.23 29.72 13.04
CA LEU A 223 17.98 29.01 12.80
C LEU A 223 17.40 29.29 11.41
N GLU A 224 17.44 30.54 10.95
CA GLU A 224 17.00 30.92 9.60
C GLU A 224 17.80 30.17 8.51
N LYS A 225 19.10 29.95 8.73
CA LYS A 225 19.94 29.15 7.83
C LYS A 225 19.49 27.68 7.78
N LYS A 226 19.09 27.10 8.93
CA LYS A 226 18.52 25.74 8.99
C LYS A 226 17.17 25.66 8.27
N ILE A 227 16.31 26.65 8.45
CA ILE A 227 15.00 26.74 7.76
C ILE A 227 15.19 26.84 6.23
N ARG A 228 16.07 27.73 5.75
CA ARG A 228 16.37 27.83 4.31
C ARG A 228 16.95 26.54 3.73
N ALA A 229 17.72 25.79 4.52
CA ALA A 229 18.23 24.50 4.09
C ALA A 229 17.08 23.48 3.88
N VAL A 230 16.06 23.49 4.75
CA VAL A 230 14.85 22.66 4.58
C VAL A 230 14.14 23.04 3.29
N GLU A 231 13.91 24.33 3.06
CA GLU A 231 13.23 24.83 1.86
C GLU A 231 13.96 24.39 0.58
N HIS A 232 15.26 24.66 0.51
CA HIS A 232 16.07 24.28 -0.66
C HIS A 232 16.07 22.77 -0.89
N ARG A 233 16.16 21.98 0.19
CA ARG A 233 16.14 20.52 0.09
C ARG A 233 14.76 19.98 -0.26
N SER A 234 13.67 20.61 0.18
CA SER A 234 12.30 20.26 -0.18
C SER A 234 12.08 20.45 -1.67
N ILE A 235 12.51 21.58 -2.22
CA ILE A 235 12.44 21.87 -3.66
C ILE A 235 13.22 20.82 -4.45
N LEU A 236 14.46 20.53 -4.07
CA LEU A 236 15.28 19.49 -4.72
C LEU A 236 14.65 18.09 -4.62
N ASN A 237 13.98 17.79 -3.50
CA ASN A 237 13.32 16.50 -3.32
C ASN A 237 12.07 16.39 -4.19
N GLU A 238 11.26 17.45 -4.28
CA GLU A 238 10.08 17.48 -5.16
C GLU A 238 10.47 17.30 -6.63
N PHE A 239 11.51 18.00 -7.10
CA PHE A 239 12.02 17.83 -8.46
C PHE A 239 12.74 16.50 -8.71
N GLY A 240 13.29 15.88 -7.66
CA GLY A 240 13.97 14.58 -7.77
C GLY A 240 13.04 13.36 -7.63
N LEU A 241 11.83 13.57 -7.14
CA LEU A 241 10.79 12.54 -6.96
C LEU A 241 9.70 12.59 -8.05
N ALA A 242 9.56 13.72 -8.77
CA ALA A 242 8.67 13.90 -9.93
C ALA A 242 9.25 13.27 -11.21
#